data_AF-A0A3S1BT45-F1
#
_entry.id   AF-A0A3S1BT45-F1
#
_cell.length_a   1.000
_cell.length_b   1.000
_cell.length_c   1.000
_cell.angle_alpha   90.00
_cell.angle_beta   90.00
_cell.angle_gamma   90.00
#
_symmetry.space_group_name_H-M   'P 1'
#
loop_
_entity.id
_entity.type
_entity.pdbx_description
1 polymer ?
#
loop_
_entity_poly.entity_id
_entity_poly.type
_entity_poly.pdbx_seq_one_letter_code
_entity_poly.pdbx_strand_id
1 'polypeptide(L)'
;MPKEVAKTNTQVQIKLLNLTEQYKYYITIIMANESINLIKWDTTIDGKLSDASMEEKLQRMGYHSIKYTFSPGTDFPDHTHNVTKMDAITTGKFFFSMHGQNLVMEPGDIVEVPKQVVHNAHVVGSESVTFFDSTKR
;
A
#
# COMPACT_ATOMS: atom_id res chain seq x y z
N MET A 1 -2.04 19.70 -41.39
CA MET A 1 -2.15 18.76 -40.24
C MET A 1 -2.42 19.60 -38.99
N PRO A 2 -3.60 19.52 -38.36
CA PRO A 2 -3.87 20.31 -37.16
C PRO A 2 -3.28 19.61 -35.92
N LYS A 3 -2.63 20.42 -35.09
CA LYS A 3 -1.98 20.03 -33.82
C LYS A 3 -3.04 19.72 -32.77
N GLU A 4 -2.87 18.61 -32.07
CA GLU A 4 -3.70 18.20 -30.92
C GLU A 4 -3.40 19.13 -29.73
N VAL A 5 -4.42 19.87 -29.29
CA VAL A 5 -4.32 20.80 -28.17
C VAL A 5 -4.52 20.02 -26.87
N ALA A 6 -3.49 20.03 -26.01
CA ALA A 6 -3.53 19.49 -24.66
C ALA A 6 -4.72 20.08 -23.88
N LYS A 7 -5.68 19.23 -23.48
CA LYS A 7 -6.74 19.61 -22.55
C LYS A 7 -6.11 19.83 -21.18
N THR A 8 -6.07 21.08 -20.74
CA THR A 8 -5.51 21.46 -19.44
C THR A 8 -6.39 20.94 -18.29
N ASN A 9 -5.74 20.63 -17.16
CA ASN A 9 -6.32 20.09 -15.90
C ASN A 9 -7.60 20.81 -15.40
N THR A 10 -7.83 22.05 -15.84
CA THR A 10 -8.99 22.87 -15.48
C THR A 10 -10.32 22.33 -16.03
N GLN A 11 -10.34 21.71 -17.23
CA GLN A 11 -11.58 21.16 -17.80
C GLN A 11 -12.05 19.89 -17.09
N VAL A 12 -11.12 19.12 -16.50
CA VAL A 12 -11.43 17.91 -15.73
C VAL A 12 -12.09 18.27 -14.40
N GLN A 13 -11.57 19.28 -13.68
CA GLN A 13 -12.16 19.78 -12.44
C GLN A 13 -13.58 20.33 -12.61
N ILE A 14 -13.85 21.09 -13.68
CA ILE A 14 -15.18 21.67 -13.92
C ILE A 14 -16.23 20.61 -14.25
N LYS A 15 -15.83 19.49 -14.89
CA LYS A 15 -16.76 18.40 -15.23
C LYS A 15 -17.22 17.61 -14.00
N LEU A 16 -16.38 17.51 -12.97
CA LEU A 16 -16.71 16.85 -11.69
C LEU A 16 -17.72 17.64 -10.85
N LEU A 17 -17.70 18.98 -10.95
CA LEU A 17 -18.60 19.85 -10.19
C LEU A 17 -20.05 19.83 -10.68
N ASN A 18 -20.29 19.45 -11.95
CA ASN A 18 -21.61 19.41 -12.60
C ASN A 18 -22.27 18.02 -12.65
N LEU A 19 -21.77 17.07 -11.87
CA LEU A 19 -22.39 15.74 -11.78
C LEU A 19 -23.62 15.77 -10.89
N THR A 20 -24.64 14.98 -11.24
CA THR A 20 -25.80 14.79 -10.36
C THR A 20 -25.34 14.15 -9.04
N GLU A 21 -26.05 14.43 -7.94
CA GLU A 21 -25.69 13.91 -6.61
C GLU A 21 -25.53 12.38 -6.58
N GLN A 22 -26.28 11.66 -7.42
CA GLN A 22 -26.13 10.22 -7.61
C GLN A 22 -24.73 9.85 -8.14
N TYR A 23 -24.22 10.54 -9.16
CA TYR A 23 -22.88 10.27 -9.69
C TYR A 23 -21.77 10.75 -8.75
N LYS A 24 -21.99 11.83 -7.99
CA LYS A 24 -21.05 12.22 -6.93
C LYS A 24 -20.96 11.13 -5.86
N TYR A 25 -22.09 10.58 -5.43
CA TYR A 25 -22.12 9.45 -4.48
C TYR A 25 -21.40 8.21 -5.03
N TYR A 26 -21.65 7.83 -6.29
CA TYR A 26 -20.92 6.72 -6.91
C TYR A 26 -19.43 7.00 -7.04
N ILE A 27 -19.03 8.21 -7.42
CA ILE A 27 -17.61 8.57 -7.48
C ILE A 27 -17.00 8.57 -6.09
N THR A 28 -17.66 9.13 -5.07
CA THR A 28 -17.17 9.08 -3.69
C THR A 28 -17.01 7.65 -3.20
N ILE A 29 -17.93 6.73 -3.53
CA ILE A 29 -17.80 5.30 -3.21
C ILE A 29 -16.65 4.65 -3.98
N ILE A 30 -16.50 4.94 -5.26
CA ILE A 30 -15.42 4.39 -6.10
C ILE A 30 -14.06 4.87 -5.56
N MET A 31 -13.93 6.16 -5.24
CA MET A 31 -12.71 6.76 -4.69
C MET A 31 -12.44 6.32 -3.24
N ALA A 32 -13.47 5.98 -2.45
CA ALA A 32 -13.29 5.43 -1.10
C ALA A 32 -12.61 4.04 -1.12
N ASN A 33 -12.68 3.33 -2.25
CA ASN A 33 -12.01 2.04 -2.46
C ASN A 33 -10.53 2.18 -2.89
N GLU A 34 -9.99 3.41 -2.90
CA GLU A 34 -8.62 3.76 -3.32
C GLU A 34 -7.80 4.29 -2.13
N SER A 35 -8.02 3.75 -0.93
CA SER A 35 -7.23 4.11 0.26
C SER A 35 -6.28 3.00 0.68
N ILE A 36 -5.12 3.39 1.21
CA ILE A 36 -4.17 2.41 1.74
C ILE A 36 -4.74 1.86 3.05
N ASN A 37 -5.02 0.55 3.07
CA ASN A 37 -5.45 -0.16 4.25
C ASN A 37 -4.23 -0.54 5.12
N LEU A 38 -3.96 0.28 6.13
CA LEU A 38 -2.84 0.10 7.07
C LEU A 38 -3.35 -0.46 8.41
N ILE A 39 -2.86 -1.64 8.78
CA ILE A 39 -3.09 -2.25 10.08
C ILE A 39 -1.86 -1.98 10.94
N LYS A 40 -2.08 -1.42 12.13
CA LYS A 40 -1.04 -1.21 13.14
C LYS A 40 -0.94 -2.42 14.06
N TRP A 41 0.27 -2.75 14.49
CA TRP A 41 0.51 -3.70 15.57
C TRP A 41 -0.13 -3.21 16.87
N ASP A 42 -0.87 -4.08 17.56
CA ASP A 42 -1.48 -3.76 18.85
C ASP A 42 -0.78 -4.58 19.94
N THR A 43 0.02 -3.94 20.78
CA THR A 43 0.79 -4.66 21.81
C THR A 43 -0.09 -5.26 22.91
N THR A 44 -1.34 -4.83 23.04
CA THR A 44 -2.29 -5.38 24.01
C THR A 44 -2.94 -6.67 23.53
N ILE A 45 -3.06 -6.84 22.20
CA ILE A 45 -3.67 -8.01 21.55
C ILE A 45 -2.60 -8.98 21.05
N ASP A 46 -1.59 -8.44 20.37
CA ASP A 46 -0.56 -9.20 19.65
C ASP A 46 0.71 -9.43 20.49
N GLY A 47 0.83 -8.74 21.64
CA GLY A 47 2.01 -8.81 22.51
C GLY A 47 3.22 -8.07 21.94
N LYS A 48 4.43 -8.49 22.35
CA LYS A 48 5.68 -7.86 21.90
C LYS A 48 5.94 -8.16 20.43
N LEU A 49 6.19 -7.12 19.64
CA LEU A 49 6.58 -7.26 18.24
C LEU A 49 7.90 -8.04 18.10
N SER A 50 7.88 -9.05 17.25
CA SER A 50 9.02 -9.84 16.80
C SER A 50 8.69 -10.45 15.44
N ASP A 51 9.70 -10.96 14.73
CA ASP A 51 9.47 -11.69 13.47
C ASP A 51 8.52 -12.87 13.66
N ALA A 52 8.69 -13.62 14.75
CA ALA A 52 7.86 -14.79 15.06
C ALA A 52 6.40 -14.39 15.33
N SER A 53 6.16 -13.34 16.12
CA SER A 53 4.81 -12.88 16.40
C SER A 53 4.14 -12.28 15.17
N MET A 54 4.88 -11.57 14.33
CA MET A 54 4.38 -11.02 13.06
C MET A 54 3.95 -12.15 12.11
N GLU A 55 4.80 -13.15 11.92
CA GLU A 55 4.49 -14.33 11.11
C GLU A 55 3.25 -15.07 11.65
N GLU A 56 3.15 -15.26 12.97
CA GLU A 56 2.00 -15.89 13.60
C GLU A 56 0.70 -15.09 13.38
N LYS A 57 0.74 -13.76 13.49
CA LYS A 57 -0.43 -12.89 13.22
C LYS A 57 -0.89 -13.04 11.76
N LEU A 58 0.04 -12.97 10.81
CA LEU A 58 -0.25 -13.14 9.38
C LEU A 58 -0.81 -14.54 9.08
N GLN A 59 -0.31 -15.56 9.76
CA GLN A 59 -0.84 -16.92 9.68
C GLN A 59 -2.27 -17.03 10.22
N ARG A 60 -2.58 -16.41 11.38
CA ARG A 60 -3.95 -16.34 11.91
C ARG A 60 -4.91 -15.59 10.98
N MET A 61 -4.41 -14.64 10.19
CA MET A 61 -5.16 -13.96 9.13
C MET A 61 -5.33 -14.81 7.84
N GLY A 62 -4.76 -16.01 7.81
CA GLY A 62 -4.86 -16.96 6.71
C GLY A 62 -3.78 -16.81 5.62
N TYR A 63 -2.71 -16.07 5.90
CA TYR A 63 -1.63 -15.84 4.95
C TYR A 63 -0.41 -16.71 5.23
N HIS A 64 0.40 -16.94 4.20
CA HIS A 64 1.71 -17.56 4.31
C HIS A 64 2.76 -16.55 3.88
N SER A 65 3.83 -16.41 4.67
CA SER A 65 4.82 -15.36 4.47
C SER A 65 6.13 -15.90 3.90
N ILE A 66 6.76 -15.10 3.04
CA ILE A 66 8.20 -15.18 2.76
C ILE A 66 8.85 -13.96 3.40
N LYS A 67 9.89 -14.19 4.22
CA LYS A 67 10.63 -13.13 4.89
C LYS A 67 11.85 -12.72 4.09
N TYR A 68 12.03 -11.42 3.94
CA TYR A 68 13.16 -10.79 3.28
C TYR A 68 13.84 -9.77 4.19
N THR A 69 15.08 -9.43 3.86
CA THR A 69 15.79 -8.29 4.45
C THR A 69 16.25 -7.38 3.32
N PHE A 70 15.80 -6.12 3.35
CA PHE A 70 16.16 -5.11 2.36
C PHE A 70 17.15 -4.11 2.96
N SER A 71 18.29 -3.92 2.30
CA SER A 71 19.33 -2.99 2.76
C SER A 71 18.93 -1.54 2.47
N PRO A 72 19.51 -0.56 3.18
CA PRO A 72 19.37 0.86 2.85
C PRO A 72 19.60 1.16 1.36
N GLY A 73 18.72 1.95 0.76
CA GLY A 73 18.76 2.28 -0.67
C GLY A 73 18.16 1.23 -1.61
N THR A 74 17.63 0.12 -1.09
CA THR A 74 16.83 -0.80 -1.92
C THR A 74 15.57 -0.09 -2.41
N ASP A 75 15.34 -0.14 -3.71
CA ASP A 75 14.22 0.50 -4.40
C ASP A 75 13.39 -0.54 -5.18
N PHE A 76 12.08 -0.42 -5.07
CA PHE A 76 11.08 -1.22 -5.76
C PHE A 76 10.25 -0.26 -6.63
N PRO A 77 10.57 -0.13 -7.93
CA PRO A 77 9.87 0.78 -8.82
C PRO A 77 8.40 0.35 -9.01
N ASP A 78 7.64 1.17 -9.73
CA ASP A 78 6.23 0.89 -10.05
C ASP A 78 6.06 -0.53 -10.60
N HIS A 79 5.25 -1.32 -9.90
CA HIS A 79 4.94 -2.68 -10.28
C HIS A 79 3.55 -3.11 -9.79
N THR A 80 3.14 -4.30 -10.23
CA THR A 80 1.90 -4.93 -9.78
C THR A 80 2.04 -6.46 -9.85
N HIS A 81 1.12 -7.16 -9.19
CA HIS A 81 1.04 -8.62 -9.14
C HIS A 81 -0.40 -9.07 -9.30
N ASN A 82 -0.59 -10.35 -9.67
CA ASN A 82 -1.90 -10.93 -9.95
C ASN A 82 -2.64 -11.45 -8.71
N VAL A 83 -2.03 -11.34 -7.52
CA VAL A 83 -2.59 -11.74 -6.23
C VAL A 83 -2.65 -10.54 -5.28
N THR A 84 -3.65 -10.56 -4.38
CA THR A 84 -3.68 -9.66 -3.23
C THR A 84 -2.76 -10.21 -2.16
N LYS A 85 -1.95 -9.35 -1.55
CA LYS A 85 -1.00 -9.72 -0.51
C LYS A 85 -1.08 -8.77 0.69
N MET A 86 -0.49 -9.20 1.80
CA MET A 86 -0.19 -8.37 2.96
C MET A 86 1.32 -8.19 3.01
N ASP A 87 1.77 -6.94 3.03
CA ASP A 87 3.17 -6.60 3.24
C ASP A 87 3.35 -6.08 4.67
N ALA A 88 4.31 -6.62 5.42
CA ALA A 88 4.54 -6.22 6.81
C ALA A 88 6.01 -6.00 7.12
N ILE A 89 6.31 -5.14 8.09
CA ILE A 89 7.70 -4.90 8.53
C ILE A 89 7.89 -5.01 10.05
N THR A 90 9.07 -5.48 10.47
CA THR A 90 9.46 -5.59 11.90
C THR A 90 10.69 -4.78 12.27
N THR A 91 11.42 -4.24 11.29
CA THR A 91 12.59 -3.38 11.49
C THR A 91 12.68 -2.31 10.40
N GLY A 92 13.46 -1.25 10.63
CA GLY A 92 13.69 -0.18 9.66
C GLY A 92 12.43 0.62 9.31
N LYS A 93 12.51 1.39 8.22
CA LYS A 93 11.39 2.18 7.67
C LYS A 93 11.28 1.98 6.17
N PHE A 94 10.06 1.88 5.67
CA PHE A 94 9.80 1.54 4.28
C PHE A 94 8.78 2.53 3.70
N PHE A 95 9.22 3.36 2.75
CA PHE A 95 8.29 4.20 2.00
C PHE A 95 7.42 3.31 1.12
N PHE A 96 6.12 3.62 1.04
CA PHE A 96 5.16 2.91 0.21
C PHE A 96 4.22 3.90 -0.47
N SER A 97 4.01 3.73 -1.77
CA SER A 97 3.09 4.54 -2.58
C SER A 97 2.08 3.66 -3.30
N MET A 98 0.80 3.97 -3.15
CA MET A 98 -0.31 3.29 -3.82
C MET A 98 -1.53 4.21 -3.84
N HIS A 99 -2.34 4.15 -4.90
CA HIS A 99 -3.53 5.01 -5.07
C HIS A 99 -3.26 6.53 -4.96
N GLY A 100 -2.09 6.98 -5.42
CA GLY A 100 -1.68 8.38 -5.28
C GLY A 100 -1.44 8.84 -3.85
N GLN A 101 -1.43 7.91 -2.89
CA GLN A 101 -1.13 8.13 -1.48
C GLN A 101 0.25 7.58 -1.15
N ASN A 102 0.90 8.22 -0.19
CA ASN A 102 2.23 7.85 0.27
C ASN A 102 2.19 7.67 1.78
N LEU A 103 2.88 6.67 2.28
CA LEU A 103 3.17 6.51 3.71
C LEU A 103 4.59 5.99 3.92
N VAL A 104 5.08 6.15 5.14
CA VAL A 104 6.29 5.47 5.61
C VAL A 104 5.83 4.44 6.64
N MET A 105 5.98 3.17 6.29
CA MET A 105 5.73 2.07 7.20
C MET A 105 6.79 2.07 8.31
N GLU A 106 6.34 1.81 9.53
CA GLU A 106 7.18 1.61 10.71
C GLU A 106 7.03 0.17 11.26
N PRO A 107 7.95 -0.31 12.12
CA PRO A 107 7.87 -1.65 12.69
C PRO A 107 6.49 -1.95 13.30
N GLY A 108 5.86 -3.03 12.85
CA GLY A 108 4.52 -3.44 13.25
C GLY A 108 3.43 -3.08 12.24
N ASP A 109 3.75 -2.30 11.21
CA ASP A 109 2.81 -1.97 10.15
C ASP A 109 2.60 -3.14 9.19
N ILE A 110 1.35 -3.33 8.80
CA ILE A 110 0.91 -4.29 7.78
C ILE A 110 0.05 -3.53 6.80
N VAL A 111 0.36 -3.59 5.50
CA VAL A 111 -0.41 -2.97 4.43
C VAL A 111 -0.99 -4.03 3.51
N GLU A 112 -2.27 -3.89 3.18
CA GLU A 112 -2.88 -4.70 2.12
C GLU A 112 -2.53 -4.11 0.75
N VAL A 113 -2.02 -4.95 -0.15
CA VAL A 113 -1.73 -4.60 -1.53
C VAL A 113 -2.66 -5.39 -2.46
N PRO A 114 -3.73 -4.77 -3.00
CA PRO A 114 -4.66 -5.47 -3.86
C PRO A 114 -4.02 -5.93 -5.17
N LYS A 115 -4.51 -7.06 -5.72
CA LYS A 115 -4.09 -7.53 -7.04
C LYS A 115 -4.30 -6.43 -8.10
N GLN A 116 -3.39 -6.38 -9.07
CA GLN A 116 -3.45 -5.50 -10.24
C GLN A 116 -3.45 -3.99 -9.92
N VAL A 117 -3.12 -3.62 -8.68
CA VAL A 117 -2.89 -2.22 -8.29
C VAL A 117 -1.40 -1.90 -8.42
N VAL A 118 -1.10 -0.77 -9.08
CA VAL A 118 0.27 -0.26 -9.21
C VAL A 118 0.70 0.35 -7.88
N HIS A 119 1.88 -0.02 -7.44
CA HIS A 119 2.53 0.52 -6.25
C HIS A 119 4.05 0.51 -6.40
N ASN A 120 4.73 1.31 -5.58
CA ASN A 120 6.19 1.35 -5.45
C ASN A 120 6.58 1.50 -3.98
N ALA A 121 7.84 1.18 -3.68
CA ALA A 121 8.37 1.26 -2.33
C ALA A 121 9.89 1.40 -2.31
N HIS A 122 10.44 1.92 -1.22
CA HIS A 122 11.89 1.91 -1.00
C HIS A 122 12.25 1.97 0.47
N VAL A 123 13.43 1.46 0.81
CA VAL A 123 13.97 1.54 2.17
C VAL A 123 14.37 2.99 2.47
N VAL A 124 13.87 3.50 3.60
CA VAL A 124 14.17 4.86 4.08
C VAL A 124 15.13 4.79 5.27
N GLY A 125 16.15 5.65 5.25
CA GLY A 125 17.12 5.76 6.34
C GLY A 125 18.28 4.78 6.20
N SER A 126 18.96 4.50 7.32
CA SER A 126 20.19 3.72 7.37
C SER A 126 20.04 2.33 7.97
N GLU A 127 18.83 1.92 8.36
CA GLU A 127 18.54 0.62 8.92
C GLU A 127 17.93 -0.30 7.86
N SER A 128 18.33 -1.58 7.86
CA SER A 128 17.69 -2.58 7.00
C SER A 128 16.25 -2.86 7.43
N VAL A 129 15.39 -3.08 6.45
CA VAL A 129 13.98 -3.46 6.67
C VAL A 129 13.85 -4.96 6.64
N THR A 130 13.29 -5.55 7.70
CA THR A 130 12.80 -6.93 7.71
C THR A 130 11.36 -6.90 7.22
N PHE A 131 11.12 -7.56 6.08
CA PHE A 131 9.88 -7.46 5.31
C PHE A 131 9.24 -8.84 5.13
N PHE A 132 7.93 -8.92 5.27
CA PHE A 132 7.13 -10.12 5.05
C PHE A 132 6.24 -9.89 3.84
N ASP A 133 6.45 -10.69 2.78
CA ASP A 133 5.53 -10.79 1.64
C ASP A 133 4.58 -11.96 1.90
N SER A 134 3.30 -11.65 2.13
CA SER A 134 2.33 -12.64 2.61
C SER A 134 1.16 -12.81 1.66
N THR A 135 0.97 -14.03 1.15
CA THR A 135 -0.12 -14.37 0.20
C THR A 135 -1.02 -15.48 0.75
N LYS A 136 -2.29 -15.50 0.32
CA LYS A 136 -3.17 -16.65 0.54
C LYS A 136 -2.85 -17.71 -0.52
N ARG A 137 -2.82 -18.98 -0.10
CA ARG A 137 -2.69 -20.13 -0.99
C ARG A 137 -4.07 -20.58 -1.49
#